data_AF-A0A7K0PAN6-F1
#
_entry.id   AF-A0A7K0PAN6-F1
#
_cell.length_a   1.000
_cell.length_b   1.000
_cell.length_c   1.000
_cell.angle_alpha   90.00
_cell.angle_beta   90.00
_cell.angle_gamma   90.00
#
_symmetry.space_group_name_H-M   'P 1'
#
loop_
_entity.id
_entity.type
_entity.pdbx_description
1 polymer ?
#
loop_
_entity_poly.entity_id
_entity_poly.type
_entity_poly.pdbx_seq_one_letter_code
_entity_poly.pdbx_strand_id
1 'polypeptide(L)'
;MPSRRPEAERALSRALVEVLADRRPDIAQAGIDGTHTRRFQDNLVPALTLRQIEAIRRELGAGAGGELRPHETDRRPREEWKRKAHAAYSSSALAASAFGWWKGREEHLELVGLSGFREPLQVEWKRKIAIPGGGTANLDAYAAGDVVLGVESKLTEYLDHKPTAWRDPYFAPQALELLDGPWQTVLARSLRGDENPAFAALHTDVEPWTTRYLDVKQLLKHAMALRSTRDDRPQHLLYVFWEPDNDDEIPEVAAHRAELLELETMLAGAELQFHAVVYSDLWSDWEQLRVPHVDELLHDLRARYVVSL
;
A
#
# COMPACT_ATOMS: atom_id res chain seq x y z
N MET A 1 -7.41 27.41 -0.19
CA MET A 1 -8.77 26.84 -0.34
C MET A 1 -8.74 25.42 0.17
N PRO A 2 -9.75 24.94 0.93
CA PRO A 2 -9.75 23.55 1.37
C PRO A 2 -9.83 22.65 0.13
N SER A 3 -8.80 21.83 -0.08
CA SER A 3 -8.75 20.84 -1.16
C SER A 3 -9.96 19.92 -0.97
N ARG A 4 -10.96 20.07 -1.86
CA ARG A 4 -12.04 19.12 -1.97
C ARG A 4 -11.40 17.84 -2.53
N ARG A 5 -11.58 16.71 -1.83
CA ARG A 5 -11.30 15.40 -2.43
C ARG A 5 -11.96 15.31 -3.83
N PRO A 6 -11.38 14.63 -4.81
CA PRO A 6 -12.03 14.26 -6.05
C PRO A 6 -13.39 13.61 -5.78
N GLU A 7 -14.33 13.81 -6.70
CA GLU A 7 -15.69 13.30 -6.57
C GLU A 7 -15.72 11.77 -6.55
N ALA A 8 -14.91 11.14 -7.40
CA ALA A 8 -14.73 9.69 -7.47
C ALA A 8 -14.25 9.09 -6.15
N GLU A 9 -13.17 9.61 -5.55
CA GLU A 9 -12.64 9.11 -4.27
C GLU A 9 -13.70 9.14 -3.16
N ARG A 10 -14.48 10.23 -3.07
CA ARG A 10 -15.57 10.34 -2.07
C ARG A 10 -16.70 9.37 -2.33
N ALA A 11 -17.09 9.19 -3.59
CA ALA A 11 -18.18 8.32 -3.94
C ALA A 11 -17.80 6.85 -3.72
N LEU A 12 -16.60 6.42 -4.12
CA LEU A 12 -16.08 5.08 -3.82
C LEU A 12 -15.87 4.83 -2.33
N SER A 13 -15.36 5.82 -1.59
CA SER A 13 -15.25 5.71 -0.13
C SER A 13 -16.61 5.49 0.53
N ARG A 14 -17.70 6.06 -0.01
CA ARG A 14 -19.07 5.84 0.47
C ARG A 14 -19.59 4.47 0.08
N ALA A 15 -19.39 4.03 -1.16
CA ALA A 15 -19.76 2.68 -1.60
C ALA A 15 -19.10 1.60 -0.71
N LEU A 16 -17.80 1.76 -0.39
CA LEU A 16 -17.08 0.86 0.53
C LEU A 16 -17.63 0.87 1.97
N VAL A 17 -18.19 1.99 2.42
CA VAL A 17 -18.87 2.10 3.71
C VAL A 17 -20.23 1.39 3.67
N GLU A 18 -21.01 1.62 2.61
CA GLU A 18 -22.33 1.03 2.42
C GLU A 18 -22.24 -0.50 2.33
N VAL A 19 -21.29 -1.05 1.57
CA VAL A 19 -21.07 -2.50 1.50
C VAL A 19 -20.68 -3.10 2.85
N LEU A 20 -19.85 -2.40 3.65
CA LEU A 20 -19.55 -2.85 4.99
C LEU A 20 -20.80 -2.84 5.88
N ALA A 21 -21.64 -1.81 5.77
CA ALA A 21 -22.86 -1.67 6.55
C ALA A 21 -23.92 -2.70 6.20
N ASP A 22 -24.10 -3.02 4.93
CA ASP A 22 -25.05 -4.02 4.46
C ASP A 22 -24.65 -5.43 4.90
N ARG A 23 -23.34 -5.74 4.85
CA ARG A 23 -22.84 -7.04 5.31
C ARG A 23 -22.82 -7.17 6.82
N ARG A 24 -22.55 -6.08 7.54
CA ARG A 24 -22.35 -6.04 8.99
C ARG A 24 -23.12 -4.88 9.62
N PRO A 25 -24.46 -4.92 9.61
CA PRO A 25 -25.29 -3.82 10.13
C PRO A 25 -25.06 -3.61 11.63
N ASP A 26 -24.70 -4.68 12.36
CA ASP A 26 -24.30 -4.64 13.77
C ASP A 26 -23.06 -3.78 14.01
N ILE A 27 -22.07 -3.90 13.13
CA ILE A 27 -20.80 -3.14 13.20
C ILE A 27 -21.02 -1.70 12.76
N ALA A 28 -21.75 -1.48 11.66
CA ALA A 28 -21.91 -0.15 11.10
C ALA A 28 -22.73 0.78 12.00
N GLN A 29 -23.80 0.27 12.63
CA GLN A 29 -24.57 1.03 13.62
C GLN A 29 -23.73 1.37 14.85
N ALA A 30 -22.80 0.50 15.22
CA ALA A 30 -21.85 0.75 16.28
C ALA A 30 -20.65 1.61 15.84
N GLY A 31 -20.49 1.93 14.55
CA GLY A 31 -19.35 2.65 14.01
C GLY A 31 -19.20 4.09 14.51
N ILE A 32 -18.03 4.69 14.24
CA ILE A 32 -17.76 6.10 14.49
C ILE A 32 -18.10 6.88 13.21
N ASP A 33 -19.06 7.79 13.31
CA ASP A 33 -19.59 8.62 12.22
C ASP A 33 -19.99 7.82 10.97
N GLY A 34 -20.40 6.56 11.14
CA GLY A 34 -20.78 5.65 10.06
C GLY A 34 -19.67 5.29 9.06
N THR A 35 -18.43 5.74 9.26
CA THR A 35 -17.32 5.55 8.29
C THR A 35 -16.19 4.67 8.82
N HIS A 36 -16.13 4.52 10.14
CA HIS A 36 -15.08 3.77 10.82
C HIS A 36 -15.70 2.74 11.76
N THR A 37 -15.09 1.56 11.84
CA THR A 37 -15.46 0.56 12.82
C THR A 37 -14.93 0.92 14.22
N ARG A 38 -15.57 0.44 15.28
CA ARG A 38 -15.04 0.67 16.66
C ARG A 38 -13.82 -0.17 16.96
N ARG A 39 -13.78 -1.42 16.49
CA ARG A 39 -12.65 -2.33 16.68
C ARG A 39 -12.04 -2.63 15.33
N PHE A 40 -10.71 -2.65 15.27
CA PHE A 40 -10.00 -2.93 14.01
C PHE A 40 -10.45 -4.25 13.35
N GLN A 41 -10.64 -5.31 14.14
CA GLN A 41 -11.09 -6.61 13.61
C GLN A 41 -12.47 -6.59 12.95
N ASP A 42 -13.30 -5.60 13.26
CA ASP A 42 -14.61 -5.43 12.65
C ASP A 42 -14.50 -4.91 11.21
N ASN A 43 -13.33 -4.37 10.82
CA ASN A 43 -13.03 -3.94 9.45
C ASN A 43 -12.34 -5.02 8.60
N LEU A 44 -12.00 -6.17 9.20
CA LEU A 44 -11.32 -7.26 8.51
C LEU A 44 -12.34 -8.26 7.97
N VAL A 45 -11.92 -9.03 6.95
CA VAL A 45 -12.74 -10.12 6.42
C VAL A 45 -12.93 -11.26 7.43
N PRO A 46 -14.11 -11.90 7.48
CA PRO A 46 -14.42 -13.00 8.42
C PRO A 46 -13.49 -14.22 8.33
N ALA A 47 -12.91 -14.51 7.16
CA ALA A 47 -12.00 -15.63 6.96
C ALA A 47 -10.74 -15.63 7.85
N LEU A 48 -10.40 -14.51 8.51
CA LEU A 48 -9.23 -14.46 9.40
C LEU A 48 -9.52 -15.09 10.76
N THR A 49 -8.59 -15.94 11.21
CA THR A 49 -8.64 -16.50 12.57
C THR A 49 -8.28 -15.45 13.63
N LEU A 50 -8.74 -15.65 14.87
CA LEU A 50 -8.37 -14.79 16.01
C LEU A 50 -6.85 -14.64 16.18
N ARG A 51 -6.10 -15.74 16.00
CA ARG A 51 -4.63 -15.74 16.08
C ARG A 51 -4.00 -14.84 15.01
N GLN A 52 -4.53 -14.86 13.79
CA GLN A 52 -4.05 -14.00 12.70
C GLN A 52 -4.37 -12.53 13.00
N ILE A 53 -5.61 -12.24 13.42
CA ILE A 53 -6.04 -10.89 13.81
C ILE A 53 -5.14 -10.31 14.92
N GLU A 54 -4.83 -11.10 15.95
CA GLU A 54 -3.93 -10.70 17.03
C GLU A 54 -2.50 -10.45 16.56
N ALA A 55 -1.98 -11.28 15.65
CA ALA A 55 -0.67 -11.08 15.06
C ALA A 55 -0.60 -9.78 14.27
N ILE A 56 -1.56 -9.56 13.35
CA ILE A 56 -1.68 -8.35 12.53
C ILE A 56 -1.79 -7.10 13.42
N ARG A 57 -2.62 -7.15 14.46
CA ARG A 57 -2.82 -6.01 15.37
C ARG A 57 -1.52 -5.65 16.11
N ARG A 58 -0.70 -6.63 16.50
CA ARG A 58 0.61 -6.36 17.12
C ARG A 58 1.56 -5.69 16.13
N GLU A 59 1.58 -6.16 14.89
CA GLU A 59 2.46 -5.62 13.85
C GLU A 59 2.06 -4.18 13.47
N LEU A 60 0.78 -3.93 13.16
CA LEU A 60 0.25 -2.58 12.93
C LEU A 60 0.47 -1.63 14.12
N GLY A 61 0.39 -2.14 15.35
CA GLY A 61 0.64 -1.35 16.56
C GLY A 61 2.10 -0.95 16.75
N ALA A 62 3.04 -1.73 16.19
CA ALA A 62 4.47 -1.46 16.18
C ALA A 62 4.92 -0.59 14.99
N GLY A 63 4.09 -0.49 13.96
CA GLY A 63 4.26 0.36 12.79
C GLY A 63 4.46 1.84 13.12
N ALA A 64 5.14 2.57 12.22
CA ALA A 64 5.30 4.01 12.37
C ALA A 64 4.14 4.83 11.79
N GLY A 65 3.23 4.21 11.00
CA GLY A 65 2.11 4.89 10.36
C GLY A 65 1.04 5.42 11.32
N GLY A 66 1.03 4.93 12.56
CA GLY A 66 0.02 5.29 13.55
C GLY A 66 -1.36 4.73 13.21
N GLU A 67 -1.42 3.63 12.45
CA GLU A 67 -2.66 3.09 11.87
C GLU A 67 -3.74 2.78 12.92
N LEU A 68 -3.33 2.31 14.10
CA LEU A 68 -4.20 2.05 15.26
C LEU A 68 -4.21 3.19 16.28
N ARG A 69 -3.45 4.26 16.02
CA ARG A 69 -3.38 5.43 16.90
C ARG A 69 -4.38 6.49 16.44
N PRO A 70 -5.02 7.19 17.38
CA PRO A 70 -5.80 8.38 17.09
C PRO A 70 -4.94 9.42 16.38
N HIS A 71 -5.56 10.25 15.55
CA HIS A 71 -4.88 11.46 15.08
C HIS A 71 -4.62 12.38 16.29
N GLU A 72 -3.37 12.78 16.54
CA GLU A 72 -2.97 13.52 17.76
C GLU A 72 -3.67 14.88 17.92
N THR A 73 -4.26 15.41 16.84
CA THR A 73 -5.02 16.67 16.84
C THR A 73 -6.53 16.48 16.98
N ASP A 74 -7.01 15.25 17.18
CA ASP A 74 -8.43 14.95 17.33
C ASP A 74 -8.97 15.47 18.68
N ARG A 75 -9.80 16.51 18.63
CA ARG A 75 -10.38 17.18 19.81
C ARG A 75 -11.66 16.51 20.30
N ARG A 76 -12.14 15.45 19.64
CA ARG A 76 -13.34 14.71 20.04
C ARG A 76 -13.09 13.88 21.31
N PRO A 77 -14.13 13.43 22.02
CA PRO A 77 -14.00 12.43 23.08
C PRO A 77 -13.21 11.22 22.59
N ARG A 78 -12.45 10.58 23.50
CA ARG A 78 -11.52 9.49 23.16
C ARG A 78 -12.22 8.30 22.49
N GLU A 79 -13.48 8.10 22.83
CA GLU A 79 -14.37 7.05 22.29
C GLU A 79 -14.74 7.29 20.82
N GLU A 80 -14.62 8.53 20.33
CA GLU A 80 -14.97 8.96 18.97
C GLU A 80 -13.73 9.18 18.08
N TRP A 81 -12.55 8.83 18.58
CA TRP A 81 -11.30 9.00 17.87
C TRP A 81 -11.22 8.09 16.65
N LYS A 82 -11.02 8.72 15.48
CA LYS A 82 -10.83 8.01 14.22
C LYS A 82 -9.40 7.49 14.12
N ARG A 83 -9.28 6.24 13.67
CA ARG A 83 -8.03 5.53 13.41
C ARG A 83 -8.06 5.07 11.96
N LYS A 84 -6.98 5.28 11.21
CA LYS A 84 -6.96 5.03 9.77
C LYS A 84 -7.35 3.59 9.43
N ALA A 85 -6.77 2.60 10.09
CA ALA A 85 -7.08 1.17 9.88
C ALA A 85 -8.55 0.78 10.19
N HIS A 86 -9.30 1.63 10.88
CA HIS A 86 -10.72 1.40 11.16
C HIS A 86 -11.64 1.93 10.07
N ALA A 87 -11.15 2.78 9.16
CA ALA A 87 -11.94 3.32 8.06
C ALA A 87 -12.32 2.21 7.08
N ALA A 88 -13.57 2.19 6.61
CA ALA A 88 -14.02 1.19 5.64
C ALA A 88 -13.23 1.25 4.30
N TYR A 89 -12.61 2.38 4.01
CA TYR A 89 -11.76 2.63 2.84
C TYR A 89 -10.26 2.63 3.19
N SER A 90 -9.85 1.89 4.23
CA SER A 90 -8.44 1.77 4.63
C SER A 90 -7.67 0.76 3.78
N SER A 91 -6.62 1.21 3.10
CA SER A 91 -5.61 0.35 2.47
C SER A 91 -4.97 -0.64 3.46
N SER A 92 -4.62 -0.21 4.67
CA SER A 92 -4.04 -1.11 5.68
C SER A 92 -5.01 -2.21 6.13
N ALA A 93 -6.32 -1.94 6.20
CA ALA A 93 -7.31 -2.97 6.49
C ALA A 93 -7.50 -3.95 5.33
N LEU A 94 -7.44 -3.46 4.08
CA LEU A 94 -7.44 -4.29 2.88
C LEU A 94 -6.19 -5.18 2.84
N ALA A 95 -4.99 -4.62 3.02
CA ALA A 95 -3.74 -5.39 3.08
C ALA A 95 -3.76 -6.42 4.21
N ALA A 96 -4.22 -6.03 5.40
CA ALA A 96 -4.38 -6.96 6.52
C ALA A 96 -5.37 -8.08 6.21
N SER A 97 -6.48 -7.79 5.52
CA SER A 97 -7.46 -8.80 5.12
C SER A 97 -6.92 -9.75 4.06
N ALA A 98 -6.25 -9.23 3.04
CA ALA A 98 -5.72 -10.00 1.93
C ALA A 98 -4.49 -10.83 2.34
N PHE A 99 -3.48 -10.20 2.94
CA PHE A 99 -2.21 -10.85 3.28
C PHE A 99 -2.25 -11.56 4.64
N GLY A 100 -3.05 -11.07 5.58
CA GLY A 100 -3.12 -11.63 6.93
C GLY A 100 -3.59 -13.09 6.98
N TRP A 101 -4.41 -13.51 6.01
CA TRP A 101 -4.87 -14.90 5.88
C TRP A 101 -3.73 -15.88 5.53
N TRP A 102 -2.69 -15.40 4.84
CA TRP A 102 -1.52 -16.21 4.46
C TRP A 102 -0.52 -16.42 5.60
N LYS A 103 -0.68 -15.75 6.75
CA LYS A 103 0.18 -15.99 7.93
C LYS A 103 0.02 -17.42 8.43
N GLY A 104 1.12 -18.17 8.48
CA GLY A 104 1.15 -19.61 8.74
C GLY A 104 0.84 -20.49 7.52
N ARG A 105 0.76 -19.90 6.32
CA ARG A 105 0.54 -20.54 5.01
C ARG A 105 1.50 -19.97 3.95
N GLU A 106 2.65 -19.45 4.36
CA GLU A 106 3.56 -18.69 3.51
C GLU A 106 4.07 -19.51 2.32
N GLU A 107 4.30 -20.81 2.53
CA GLU A 107 4.74 -21.75 1.48
C GLU A 107 3.74 -21.94 0.33
N HIS A 108 2.48 -21.55 0.54
CA HIS A 108 1.42 -21.60 -0.45
C HIS A 108 1.14 -20.26 -1.11
N LEU A 109 1.71 -19.17 -0.59
CA LEU A 109 1.51 -17.84 -1.14
C LEU A 109 2.25 -17.70 -2.47
N GLU A 110 1.53 -17.30 -3.50
CA GLU A 110 2.08 -16.87 -4.78
C GLU A 110 1.66 -15.42 -5.04
N LEU A 111 2.63 -14.60 -5.47
CA LEU A 111 2.45 -13.18 -5.75
C LEU A 111 3.17 -12.86 -7.05
N VAL A 112 2.44 -12.47 -8.11
CA VAL A 112 3.00 -12.12 -9.43
C VAL A 112 4.00 -13.16 -9.97
N GLY A 113 3.63 -14.45 -9.83
CA GLY A 113 4.47 -15.59 -10.22
C GLY A 113 5.65 -15.89 -9.27
N LEU A 114 5.83 -15.11 -8.20
CA LEU A 114 6.82 -15.34 -7.15
C LEU A 114 6.23 -16.26 -6.08
N SER A 115 6.96 -17.31 -5.74
CA SER A 115 6.59 -18.30 -4.72
C SER A 115 7.81 -18.73 -3.90
N GLY A 116 7.66 -19.74 -3.05
CA GLY A 116 8.76 -20.25 -2.23
C GLY A 116 9.03 -19.40 -0.99
N PHE A 117 8.06 -18.59 -0.55
CA PHE A 117 8.13 -17.89 0.73
C PHE A 117 8.11 -18.89 1.88
N ARG A 118 9.05 -18.76 2.82
CA ARG A 118 9.25 -19.72 3.93
C ARG A 118 9.44 -19.04 5.27
N GLU A 119 9.71 -17.73 5.25
CA GLU A 119 9.78 -16.93 6.47
C GLU A 119 8.40 -16.43 6.89
N PRO A 120 8.16 -16.18 8.19
CA PRO A 120 6.89 -15.66 8.67
C PRO A 120 6.51 -14.36 7.94
N LEU A 121 5.35 -14.35 7.29
CA LEU A 121 4.83 -13.18 6.60
C LEU A 121 4.62 -12.06 7.61
N GLN A 122 5.06 -10.84 7.31
CA GLN A 122 4.89 -9.67 8.18
C GLN A 122 3.92 -8.71 7.52
N VAL A 123 2.88 -8.29 8.23
CA VAL A 123 2.01 -7.17 7.83
C VAL A 123 2.54 -5.92 8.53
N GLU A 124 2.56 -4.75 7.87
CA GLU A 124 3.21 -3.54 8.41
C GLU A 124 4.71 -3.77 8.74
N TRP A 125 5.49 -4.14 7.74
CA TRP A 125 6.93 -4.32 7.90
C TRP A 125 7.66 -2.99 7.92
N LYS A 126 8.33 -2.72 9.04
CA LYS A 126 9.00 -1.46 9.31
C LYS A 126 10.51 -1.57 9.11
N ARG A 127 11.09 -0.68 8.29
CA ARG A 127 12.54 -0.63 8.09
C ARG A 127 13.07 0.79 7.99
N LYS A 128 14.15 1.05 8.74
CA LYS A 128 14.90 2.30 8.65
C LYS A 128 15.69 2.32 7.34
N ILE A 129 15.60 3.42 6.61
CA ILE A 129 16.40 3.65 5.41
C ILE A 129 17.84 3.95 5.85
N ALA A 130 18.81 3.22 5.29
CA ALA A 130 20.22 3.23 5.69
C ALA A 130 21.00 4.45 5.18
N ILE A 131 20.39 5.64 5.27
CA ILE A 131 21.02 6.94 5.00
C ILE A 131 20.97 7.82 6.26
N PRO A 132 21.97 8.68 6.53
CA PRO A 132 21.92 9.62 7.64
C PRO A 132 20.71 10.56 7.55
N GLY A 133 19.96 10.70 8.64
CA GLY A 133 18.68 11.44 8.64
C GLY A 133 17.56 10.75 7.87
N GLY A 134 17.81 9.56 7.29
CA GLY A 134 16.83 8.72 6.63
C GLY A 134 15.66 8.38 7.55
N GLY A 135 14.47 8.41 6.96
CA GLY A 135 13.24 8.06 7.65
C GLY A 135 13.10 6.55 7.88
N THR A 136 11.91 6.17 8.30
CA THR A 136 11.47 4.77 8.30
C THR A 136 10.39 4.60 7.26
N ALA A 137 10.48 3.51 6.50
CA ALA A 137 9.45 3.09 5.57
C ALA A 137 8.66 1.93 6.19
N ASN A 138 7.36 1.86 5.91
CA ASN A 138 6.50 0.75 6.31
C ASN A 138 5.89 0.17 5.04
N LEU A 139 6.19 -1.11 4.78
CA LEU A 139 5.54 -1.88 3.74
C LEU A 139 4.30 -2.54 4.32
N ASP A 140 3.19 -2.53 3.60
CA ASP A 140 1.93 -3.12 4.05
C ASP A 140 2.05 -4.64 4.25
N ALA A 141 2.88 -5.31 3.44
CA ALA A 141 3.31 -6.68 3.68
C ALA A 141 4.77 -6.91 3.28
N TYR A 142 5.39 -7.92 3.90
CA TYR A 142 6.74 -8.38 3.59
C TYR A 142 6.78 -9.90 3.64
N ALA A 143 7.16 -10.51 2.53
CA ALA A 143 7.31 -11.95 2.37
C ALA A 143 8.76 -12.27 1.98
N ALA A 144 9.32 -13.32 2.57
CA ALA A 144 10.69 -13.73 2.31
C ALA A 144 10.84 -15.25 2.22
N GLY A 145 11.76 -15.69 1.36
CA GLY A 145 12.06 -17.08 1.06
C GLY A 145 13.22 -17.16 0.09
N ASP A 146 13.00 -17.72 -1.10
CA ASP A 146 14.01 -17.70 -2.17
C ASP A 146 14.23 -16.29 -2.74
N VAL A 147 13.20 -15.44 -2.64
CA VAL A 147 13.26 -14.01 -2.93
C VAL A 147 12.75 -13.21 -1.73
N VAL A 148 13.03 -11.91 -1.74
CA VAL A 148 12.45 -10.94 -0.80
C VAL A 148 11.44 -10.08 -1.56
N LEU A 149 10.23 -9.99 -1.03
CA LEU A 149 9.16 -9.20 -1.62
C LEU A 149 8.58 -8.23 -0.60
N GLY A 150 8.72 -6.93 -0.89
CA GLY A 150 7.97 -5.88 -0.22
C GLY A 150 6.68 -5.57 -0.96
N VAL A 151 5.59 -5.34 -0.23
CA VAL A 151 4.29 -4.99 -0.80
C VAL A 151 3.83 -3.62 -0.30
N GLU A 152 3.44 -2.76 -1.24
CA GLU A 152 2.70 -1.53 -1.01
C GLU A 152 1.26 -1.72 -1.51
N SER A 153 0.28 -1.46 -0.66
CA SER A 153 -1.14 -1.64 -0.95
C SER A 153 -1.86 -0.30 -1.00
N LYS A 154 -2.63 -0.06 -2.07
CA LYS A 154 -3.54 1.10 -2.17
C LYS A 154 -4.99 0.67 -2.29
N LEU A 155 -5.87 1.45 -1.65
CA LEU A 155 -7.31 1.32 -1.79
C LEU A 155 -7.86 2.52 -2.57
N THR A 156 -8.26 3.62 -1.93
CA THR A 156 -8.76 4.81 -2.63
C THR A 156 -7.73 5.94 -2.69
N GLU A 157 -6.59 5.81 -2.02
CA GLU A 157 -5.65 6.92 -1.79
C GLU A 157 -4.99 7.44 -3.07
N TYR A 158 -4.84 6.58 -4.09
CA TYR A 158 -4.21 6.96 -5.36
C TYR A 158 -5.12 7.88 -6.19
N LEU A 159 -6.44 7.84 -5.98
CA LEU A 159 -7.41 8.69 -6.68
C LEU A 159 -7.27 10.19 -6.33
N ASP A 160 -6.66 10.50 -5.18
CA ASP A 160 -6.31 11.87 -4.77
C ASP A 160 -4.95 11.93 -4.08
N HIS A 161 -3.92 11.43 -4.76
CA HIS A 161 -2.58 11.53 -4.20
C HIS A 161 -2.17 13.01 -4.09
N LYS A 162 -1.74 13.41 -2.89
CA LYS A 162 -1.21 14.75 -2.62
C LYS A 162 0.31 14.67 -2.53
N PRO A 163 1.04 15.12 -3.56
CA PRO A 163 2.49 15.11 -3.53
C PRO A 163 3.00 15.87 -2.32
N THR A 164 4.09 15.36 -1.74
CA THR A 164 4.80 16.04 -0.64
C THR A 164 6.22 16.32 -1.07
N ALA A 165 6.71 17.53 -0.80
CA ALA A 165 8.08 17.92 -1.13
C ALA A 165 9.11 16.96 -0.52
N TRP A 166 10.14 16.60 -1.30
CA TRP A 166 11.25 15.79 -0.81
C TRP A 166 11.98 16.42 0.38
N ARG A 167 12.54 15.57 1.24
CA ARG A 167 13.32 16.00 2.41
C ARG A 167 14.81 15.88 2.13
N ASP A 168 15.59 16.71 2.79
CA ASP A 168 17.05 16.84 2.61
C ASP A 168 17.84 15.53 2.53
N PRO A 169 17.59 14.51 3.39
CA PRO A 169 18.37 13.27 3.37
C PRO A 169 18.35 12.51 2.03
N TYR A 170 17.29 12.68 1.23
CA TYR A 170 17.14 11.95 -0.03
C TYR A 170 17.87 12.62 -1.20
N PHE A 171 18.41 13.83 -1.00
CA PHE A 171 19.28 14.49 -1.96
C PHE A 171 20.75 14.07 -1.82
N ALA A 172 21.10 13.29 -0.79
CA ALA A 172 22.47 12.92 -0.50
C ALA A 172 22.95 11.75 -1.39
N PRO A 173 24.24 11.67 -1.77
CA PRO A 173 24.78 10.58 -2.59
C PRO A 173 24.46 9.18 -2.05
N GLN A 174 24.38 9.03 -0.72
CA GLN A 174 24.04 7.76 -0.07
C GLN A 174 22.63 7.25 -0.42
N ALA A 175 21.71 8.14 -0.81
CA ALA A 175 20.38 7.72 -1.28
C ALA A 175 20.47 7.07 -2.67
N LEU A 176 21.34 7.57 -3.55
CA LEU A 176 21.60 6.98 -4.87
C LEU A 176 22.35 5.65 -4.73
N GLU A 177 23.30 5.54 -3.81
CA GLU A 177 24.07 4.32 -3.55
C GLU A 177 23.21 3.12 -3.11
N LEU A 178 22.00 3.35 -2.58
CA LEU A 178 21.06 2.29 -2.23
C LEU A 178 20.28 1.76 -3.43
N LEU A 179 20.26 2.47 -4.55
CA LEU A 179 19.43 2.16 -5.72
C LEU A 179 20.31 1.73 -6.90
N ASP A 180 19.77 0.85 -7.75
CA ASP A 180 20.40 0.51 -9.02
C ASP A 180 20.09 1.57 -10.10
N GLY A 181 20.72 1.48 -11.28
CA GLY A 181 20.65 2.51 -12.32
C GLY A 181 19.22 2.94 -12.71
N PRO A 182 18.30 2.01 -13.00
CA PRO A 182 16.90 2.35 -13.28
C PRO A 182 16.21 3.08 -12.12
N TRP A 183 16.38 2.61 -10.87
CA TRP A 183 15.81 3.28 -9.71
C TRP A 183 16.46 4.65 -9.42
N GLN A 184 17.77 4.80 -9.66
CA GLN A 184 18.46 6.09 -9.61
C GLN A 184 17.90 7.08 -10.64
N THR A 185 17.56 6.59 -11.84
CA THR A 185 16.91 7.40 -12.88
C THR A 185 15.56 7.92 -12.40
N VAL A 186 14.73 7.03 -11.83
CA VAL A 186 13.43 7.41 -11.26
C VAL A 186 13.59 8.44 -10.14
N LEU A 187 14.54 8.24 -9.23
CA LEU A 187 14.84 9.20 -8.17
C LEU A 187 15.23 10.57 -8.75
N ALA A 188 16.18 10.61 -9.69
CA ALA A 188 16.66 11.86 -10.27
C ALA A 188 15.55 12.64 -11.00
N ARG A 189 14.73 11.95 -11.81
CA ARG A 189 13.58 12.57 -12.51
C ARG A 189 12.52 13.07 -11.52
N SER A 190 12.20 12.28 -10.48
CA SER A 190 11.25 12.68 -9.43
C SER A 190 11.73 13.89 -8.65
N LEU A 191 13.01 13.94 -8.29
CA LEU A 191 13.57 15.07 -7.55
C LEU A 191 13.66 16.34 -8.43
N ARG A 192 13.89 16.22 -9.75
CA ARG A 192 13.82 17.38 -10.67
C ARG A 192 12.40 17.91 -10.84
N GLY A 193 11.40 17.04 -10.75
CA GLY A 193 9.98 17.41 -10.75
C GLY A 193 9.49 18.00 -9.41
N ASP A 194 10.28 17.93 -8.34
CA ASP A 194 9.86 18.39 -7.01
C ASP A 194 9.82 19.93 -6.92
N GLU A 195 8.92 20.44 -6.09
CA GLU A 195 8.78 21.88 -5.86
C GLU A 195 9.96 22.48 -5.06
N ASN A 196 10.85 21.65 -4.49
CA ASN A 196 12.02 22.12 -3.75
C ASN A 196 13.11 22.65 -4.71
N PRO A 197 13.38 23.96 -4.73
CA PRO A 197 14.31 24.58 -5.68
C PRO A 197 15.77 24.17 -5.47
N ALA A 198 16.13 23.61 -4.30
CA ALA A 198 17.50 23.18 -4.01
C ALA A 198 17.98 22.06 -4.93
N PHE A 199 17.07 21.23 -5.46
CA PHE A 199 17.43 20.07 -6.29
C PHE A 199 17.16 20.26 -7.78
N ALA A 200 16.18 21.09 -8.17
CA ALA A 200 15.95 21.43 -9.57
C ALA A 200 17.23 21.95 -10.28
N ALA A 201 18.17 22.52 -9.50
CA ALA A 201 19.47 22.99 -9.98
C ALA A 201 20.58 21.91 -10.06
N LEU A 202 20.44 20.75 -9.40
CA LEU A 202 21.49 19.72 -9.29
C LEU A 202 21.50 18.72 -10.45
N HIS A 203 20.37 18.52 -11.13
CA HIS A 203 20.22 17.53 -12.20
C HIS A 203 19.57 18.15 -13.44
N THR A 204 20.27 19.08 -14.09
CA THR A 204 19.77 19.78 -15.28
C THR A 204 19.60 18.90 -16.50
N ASP A 205 20.21 17.71 -16.50
CA ASP A 205 20.39 16.89 -17.69
C ASP A 205 19.37 15.74 -17.83
N VAL A 206 18.41 15.62 -16.90
CA VAL A 206 17.42 14.51 -16.88
C VAL A 206 15.99 15.05 -16.87
N GLU A 207 15.10 14.71 -17.81
CA GLU A 207 13.76 15.30 -17.86
C GLU A 207 12.93 15.15 -16.55
N PRO A 208 12.28 16.22 -16.05
CA PRO A 208 11.51 16.13 -14.82
C PRO A 208 10.36 15.15 -14.98
N TRP A 209 9.97 14.54 -13.86
CA TRP A 209 8.80 13.67 -13.83
C TRP A 209 8.00 13.92 -12.56
N THR A 210 6.72 14.23 -12.74
CA THR A 210 5.77 14.46 -11.66
C THR A 210 4.55 13.58 -11.87
N THR A 211 4.02 13.07 -10.77
CA THR A 211 2.87 12.16 -10.75
C THR A 211 1.75 12.79 -9.93
N ARG A 212 0.52 12.62 -10.38
CA ARG A 212 -0.69 13.10 -9.69
C ARG A 212 -1.40 11.97 -8.94
N TYR A 213 -1.31 10.74 -9.42
CA TYR A 213 -2.06 9.60 -8.89
C TYR A 213 -1.14 8.52 -8.30
N LEU A 214 0.14 8.50 -8.65
CA LEU A 214 1.14 7.58 -8.14
C LEU A 214 2.06 8.25 -7.11
N ASP A 215 2.15 7.69 -5.90
CA ASP A 215 3.12 8.16 -4.88
C ASP A 215 4.52 7.56 -5.14
N VAL A 216 5.19 8.05 -6.20
CA VAL A 216 6.54 7.61 -6.58
C VAL A 216 7.54 7.76 -5.42
N LYS A 217 7.36 8.78 -4.59
CA LYS A 217 8.23 9.04 -3.44
C LYS A 217 8.11 7.96 -2.38
N GLN A 218 6.91 7.47 -2.11
CA GLN A 218 6.71 6.34 -1.21
C GLN A 218 7.33 5.07 -1.78
N LEU A 219 7.15 4.80 -3.08
CA LEU A 219 7.77 3.65 -3.76
C LEU A 219 9.30 3.68 -3.69
N LEU A 220 9.92 4.83 -3.96
CA LEU A 220 11.36 5.03 -3.84
C LEU A 220 11.87 4.79 -2.42
N LYS A 221 11.13 5.23 -1.40
CA LYS A 221 11.48 4.95 0.00
C LYS A 221 11.38 3.46 0.33
N HIS A 222 10.42 2.76 -0.26
CA HIS A 222 10.25 1.31 -0.10
C HIS A 222 11.39 0.54 -0.77
N ALA A 223 11.75 0.94 -1.98
CA ALA A 223 12.94 0.44 -2.66
C ALA A 223 14.21 0.62 -1.82
N MET A 224 14.46 1.84 -1.33
CA MET A 224 15.61 2.10 -0.45
C MET A 224 15.56 1.31 0.86
N ALA A 225 14.38 1.12 1.45
CA ALA A 225 14.20 0.35 2.68
C ALA A 225 14.49 -1.14 2.48
N LEU A 226 14.03 -1.74 1.37
CA LEU A 226 14.38 -3.10 0.97
C LEU A 226 15.89 -3.23 0.77
N ARG A 227 16.51 -2.31 0.04
CA ARG A 227 17.96 -2.31 -0.18
C ARG A 227 18.76 -2.10 1.10
N SER A 228 18.19 -1.38 2.08
CA SER A 228 18.75 -1.22 3.43
C SER A 228 18.76 -2.51 4.26
N THR A 229 18.12 -3.58 3.81
CA THR A 229 18.26 -4.92 4.42
C THR A 229 19.64 -5.52 4.18
N ARG A 230 20.28 -5.17 3.06
CA ARG A 230 21.49 -5.84 2.53
C ARG A 230 21.31 -7.34 2.36
N ASP A 231 20.09 -7.75 2.04
CA ASP A 231 19.78 -9.12 1.66
C ASP A 231 20.38 -9.43 0.28
N ASP A 232 21.02 -10.59 0.16
CA ASP A 232 21.67 -11.07 -1.06
C ASP A 232 20.71 -11.78 -2.03
N ARG A 233 19.50 -12.09 -1.57
CA ARG A 233 18.44 -12.66 -2.41
C ARG A 233 17.89 -11.63 -3.40
N PRO A 234 17.33 -12.07 -4.54
CA PRO A 234 16.57 -11.20 -5.43
C PRO A 234 15.50 -10.44 -4.66
N GLN A 235 15.46 -9.12 -4.85
CA GLN A 235 14.51 -8.25 -4.17
C GLN A 235 13.46 -7.77 -5.17
N HIS A 236 12.22 -7.70 -4.69
CA HIS A 236 11.06 -7.28 -5.46
C HIS A 236 10.24 -6.28 -4.64
N LEU A 237 9.67 -5.31 -5.33
CA LEU A 237 8.65 -4.39 -4.79
C LEU A 237 7.37 -4.58 -5.59
N LEU A 238 6.32 -5.06 -4.93
CA LEU A 238 4.97 -5.16 -5.49
C LEU A 238 4.14 -3.97 -5.04
N TYR A 239 3.62 -3.22 -6.00
CA TYR A 239 2.55 -2.25 -5.80
C TYR A 239 1.22 -2.90 -6.17
N VAL A 240 0.42 -3.25 -5.16
CA VAL A 240 -0.92 -3.78 -5.36
C VAL A 240 -1.95 -2.67 -5.09
N PHE A 241 -2.91 -2.54 -5.98
CA PHE A 241 -3.91 -1.47 -5.88
C PHE A 241 -5.30 -1.98 -6.18
N TRP A 242 -6.29 -1.37 -5.55
CA TRP A 242 -7.69 -1.71 -5.77
C TRP A 242 -8.27 -0.82 -6.86
N GLU A 243 -9.16 -1.38 -7.68
CA GLU A 243 -9.97 -0.63 -8.64
C GLU A 243 -11.44 -1.06 -8.49
N PRO A 244 -12.39 -0.15 -8.71
CA PRO A 244 -13.81 -0.50 -8.73
C PRO A 244 -14.18 -1.30 -9.98
N ASP A 245 -15.33 -1.98 -9.95
CA ASP A 245 -15.81 -2.80 -11.08
C ASP A 245 -16.08 -1.99 -12.36
N ASN A 246 -16.36 -0.69 -12.24
CA ASN A 246 -16.52 0.24 -13.36
C ASN A 246 -15.28 1.13 -13.55
N ASP A 247 -14.09 0.55 -13.42
CA ASP A 247 -12.81 1.25 -13.49
C ASP A 247 -12.62 2.07 -14.79
N ASP A 248 -13.19 1.61 -15.89
CA ASP A 248 -13.07 2.19 -17.22
C ASP A 248 -13.84 3.51 -17.36
N GLU A 249 -14.80 3.74 -16.46
CA GLU A 249 -15.59 4.96 -16.38
C GLU A 249 -14.92 6.07 -15.55
N ILE A 250 -13.80 5.79 -14.88
CA ILE A 250 -13.17 6.70 -13.91
C ILE A 250 -11.83 7.25 -14.46
N PRO A 251 -11.78 8.53 -14.89
CA PRO A 251 -10.56 9.10 -15.49
C PRO A 251 -9.33 9.05 -14.59
N GLU A 252 -9.49 9.18 -13.27
CA GLU A 252 -8.41 9.09 -12.30
C GLU A 252 -7.75 7.71 -12.30
N VAL A 253 -8.52 6.64 -12.56
CA VAL A 253 -8.00 5.28 -12.68
C VAL A 253 -7.18 5.12 -13.95
N ALA A 254 -7.69 5.59 -15.09
CA ALA A 254 -6.94 5.58 -16.35
C ALA A 254 -5.62 6.38 -16.26
N ALA A 255 -5.65 7.54 -15.59
CA ALA A 255 -4.46 8.37 -15.39
C ALA A 255 -3.43 7.69 -14.47
N HIS A 256 -3.88 7.03 -13.40
CA HIS A 256 -3.03 6.24 -12.53
C HIS A 256 -2.34 5.07 -13.25
N ARG A 257 -3.10 4.30 -14.05
CA ARG A 257 -2.56 3.22 -14.91
C ARG A 257 -1.48 3.75 -15.87
N ALA A 258 -1.67 4.94 -16.44
CA ALA A 258 -0.68 5.57 -17.31
C ALA A 258 0.61 5.96 -16.58
N GLU A 259 0.51 6.51 -15.37
CA GLU A 259 1.67 6.84 -14.52
C GLU A 259 2.44 5.58 -14.09
N LEU A 260 1.73 4.48 -13.78
CA LEU A 260 2.33 3.18 -13.51
C LEU A 260 3.09 2.64 -14.71
N LEU A 261 2.50 2.68 -15.90
CA LEU A 261 3.15 2.20 -17.12
C LEU A 261 4.45 2.98 -17.43
N GLU A 262 4.46 4.29 -17.19
CA GLU A 262 5.70 5.08 -17.31
C GLU A 262 6.75 4.62 -16.29
N LEU A 263 6.35 4.37 -15.03
CA LEU A 263 7.26 3.86 -14.00
C LEU A 263 7.84 2.50 -14.38
N GLU A 264 7.01 1.55 -14.80
CA GLU A 264 7.43 0.21 -15.22
C GLU A 264 8.42 0.28 -16.39
N THR A 265 8.15 1.17 -17.35
CA THR A 265 9.05 1.41 -18.49
C THR A 265 10.42 1.93 -18.03
N MET A 266 10.46 2.85 -17.06
CA MET A 266 11.71 3.35 -16.49
C MET A 266 12.47 2.30 -15.68
N LEU A 267 11.76 1.36 -15.06
CA LEU A 267 12.33 0.32 -14.22
C LEU A 267 12.64 -0.98 -14.98
N ALA A 268 12.45 -1.00 -16.29
CA ALA A 268 12.79 -2.14 -17.12
C ALA A 268 14.27 -2.53 -16.95
N GLY A 269 14.52 -3.76 -16.50
CA GLY A 269 15.86 -4.27 -16.25
C GLY A 269 16.51 -3.79 -14.94
N ALA A 270 15.76 -3.19 -14.02
CA ALA A 270 16.23 -2.94 -12.65
C ALA A 270 16.66 -4.25 -11.99
N GLU A 271 17.57 -4.21 -11.01
CA GLU A 271 17.90 -5.39 -10.21
C GLU A 271 16.85 -5.63 -9.12
N LEU A 272 16.40 -4.55 -8.46
CA LEU A 272 15.22 -4.56 -7.62
C LEU A 272 14.00 -4.48 -8.55
N GLN A 273 13.37 -5.62 -8.80
CA GLN A 273 12.24 -5.68 -9.72
C GLN A 273 11.04 -4.93 -9.13
N PHE A 274 10.31 -4.24 -9.99
CA PHE A 274 9.04 -3.62 -9.65
C PHE A 274 7.90 -4.34 -10.38
N HIS A 275 6.81 -4.56 -9.66
CA HIS A 275 5.59 -5.15 -10.19
C HIS A 275 4.41 -4.30 -9.78
N ALA A 276 3.47 -4.04 -10.70
CA ALA A 276 2.19 -3.44 -10.38
C ALA A 276 1.06 -4.43 -10.73
N VAL A 277 0.09 -4.61 -9.84
CA VAL A 277 -1.06 -5.48 -10.10
C VAL A 277 -2.32 -4.94 -9.42
N VAL A 278 -3.47 -5.16 -10.05
CA VAL A 278 -4.77 -4.89 -9.44
C VAL A 278 -5.15 -6.03 -8.51
N TYR A 279 -5.83 -5.72 -7.40
CA TYR A 279 -6.27 -6.74 -6.44
C TYR A 279 -7.18 -7.81 -7.08
N SER A 280 -8.01 -7.44 -8.05
CA SER A 280 -8.90 -8.35 -8.77
C SER A 280 -8.12 -9.43 -9.54
N ASP A 281 -7.03 -9.06 -10.21
CA ASP A 281 -6.13 -10.00 -10.90
C ASP A 281 -5.42 -10.89 -9.89
N LEU A 282 -4.90 -10.30 -8.80
CA LEU A 282 -4.24 -11.06 -7.73
C LEU A 282 -5.18 -12.12 -7.11
N TRP A 283 -6.45 -11.76 -6.88
CA TRP A 283 -7.44 -12.71 -6.38
C TRP A 283 -7.79 -13.78 -7.39
N SER A 284 -7.79 -13.46 -8.68
CA SER A 284 -8.01 -14.42 -9.76
C SER A 284 -6.85 -15.41 -9.89
N ASP A 285 -5.61 -14.98 -9.64
CA ASP A 285 -4.45 -15.87 -9.52
C ASP A 285 -4.62 -16.81 -8.31
N TRP A 286 -5.06 -16.27 -7.17
CA TRP A 286 -5.28 -17.07 -5.95
C TRP A 286 -6.40 -18.11 -6.07
N GLU A 287 -7.41 -17.90 -6.92
CA GLU A 287 -8.42 -18.94 -7.22
C GLU A 287 -7.82 -20.19 -7.85
N GLN A 288 -6.73 -20.02 -8.60
CA GLN A 288 -6.05 -21.13 -9.25
C GLN A 288 -5.18 -21.92 -8.27
N LEU A 289 -4.89 -21.33 -7.10
CA LEU A 289 -4.15 -22.00 -6.04
C LEU A 289 -5.05 -23.03 -5.35
N ARG A 290 -4.58 -24.28 -5.30
CA ARG A 290 -5.30 -25.38 -4.63
C ARG A 290 -5.04 -25.40 -3.12
N VAL A 291 -5.29 -24.27 -2.46
CA VAL A 291 -5.06 -24.10 -1.02
C VAL A 291 -6.38 -24.25 -0.28
N PRO A 292 -6.47 -25.12 0.74
CA PRO A 292 -7.72 -25.31 1.48
C PRO A 292 -8.25 -23.99 2.06
N HIS A 293 -9.56 -23.76 1.89
CA HIS A 293 -10.29 -22.58 2.37
C HIS A 293 -9.89 -21.24 1.74
N VAL A 294 -9.10 -21.23 0.66
CA VAL A 294 -8.81 -19.98 -0.07
C VAL A 294 -10.09 -19.39 -0.68
N ASP A 295 -11.02 -20.23 -1.13
CA ASP A 295 -12.32 -19.80 -1.67
C ASP A 295 -13.14 -18.96 -0.66
N GLU A 296 -13.06 -19.28 0.64
CA GLU A 296 -13.74 -18.51 1.69
C GLU A 296 -13.13 -17.11 1.84
N LEU A 297 -11.79 -17.01 1.79
CA LEU A 297 -11.08 -15.73 1.77
C LEU A 297 -11.50 -14.90 0.56
N LEU A 298 -11.46 -15.49 -0.64
CA LEU A 298 -11.75 -14.78 -1.89
C LEU A 298 -13.21 -14.34 -1.96
N HIS A 299 -14.13 -15.18 -1.47
CA HIS A 299 -15.53 -14.80 -1.31
C HIS A 299 -15.67 -13.57 -0.42
N ASP A 300 -15.04 -13.57 0.76
CA ASP A 300 -15.15 -12.44 1.69
C ASP A 300 -14.48 -11.16 1.18
N LEU A 301 -13.31 -11.27 0.53
CA LEU A 301 -12.60 -10.13 -0.06
C LEU A 301 -13.43 -9.50 -1.18
N ARG A 302 -13.90 -10.30 -2.14
CA ARG A 302 -14.72 -9.76 -3.23
C ARG A 302 -15.99 -9.14 -2.71
N ALA A 303 -16.70 -9.83 -1.84
CA ALA A 303 -17.95 -9.28 -1.35
C ALA A 303 -17.78 -8.03 -0.45
N ARG A 304 -16.56 -7.74 0.01
CA ARG A 304 -16.23 -6.55 0.78
C ARG A 304 -15.72 -5.37 -0.07
N TYR A 305 -15.02 -5.65 -1.17
CA TYR A 305 -14.23 -4.66 -1.91
C TYR A 305 -14.60 -4.56 -3.39
N VAL A 306 -15.29 -5.53 -3.98
CA VAL A 306 -15.85 -5.41 -5.34
C VAL A 306 -17.06 -4.48 -5.27
N VAL A 307 -16.86 -3.23 -5.69
CA VAL A 307 -17.88 -2.18 -5.69
C VAL A 307 -17.80 -1.35 -6.97
N SER A 308 -18.93 -0.82 -7.42
CA SER A 308 -19.02 0.18 -8.49
C SER A 308 -19.47 1.53 -7.92
N LEU A 309 -19.29 2.61 -8.69
CA LEU A 309 -19.93 3.90 -8.42
C LEU A 309 -21.43 3.91 -8.70
#